data_AF-A0A529X827-F1
#
_entry.id   AF-A0A529X827-F1
#
_cell.length_a   1.000
_cell.length_b   1.000
_cell.length_c   1.000
_cell.angle_alpha   90.00
_cell.angle_beta   90.00
_cell.angle_gamma   90.00
#
_symmetry.space_group_name_H-M   'P 1'
#
loop_
_entity.id
_entity.type
_entity.pdbx_description
1 polymer ?
#
loop_
_entity_poly.entity_id
_entity_poly.type
_entity_poly.pdbx_seq_one_letter_code
_entity_poly.pdbx_strand_id
1 'polypeptide(L)'
;DSLIDAFRRSGGHAVVRASHQGKRGNPVLLPRSLFAAVAQLEGDTGARHLVEAEGLDVIDVEIGQGASIDVDTREALEGAGGVLQD
;
A
#
# COMPACT_ATOMS: atom_id res chain seq x y z
N ASP A 1 7.43 3.41 13.33
CA ASP A 1 6.46 3.57 12.22
C ASP A 1 7.11 4.13 10.96
N SER A 2 7.94 3.33 10.27
CA SER A 2 8.80 3.79 9.17
C SER A 2 8.05 4.46 8.01
N LEU A 3 6.89 3.92 7.61
CA LEU A 3 6.05 4.52 6.56
C LEU A 3 5.47 5.87 6.97
N ILE A 4 4.93 5.96 8.20
CA ILE A 4 4.35 7.21 8.72
C ILE A 4 5.42 8.29 8.80
N ASP A 5 6.63 7.93 9.25
CA ASP A 5 7.73 8.87 9.35
C ASP A 5 8.21 9.34 7.97
N ALA A 6 8.26 8.45 6.97
CA ALA A 6 8.55 8.83 5.58
C ALA A 6 7.49 9.78 5.01
N PHE A 7 6.21 9.53 5.29
CA PHE A 7 5.12 10.39 4.86
C PHE A 7 5.15 11.77 5.52
N ARG A 8 5.48 11.83 6.82
CA ARG A 8 5.69 13.11 7.52
C ARG A 8 6.87 13.89 6.95
N ARG A 9 7.98 13.22 6.61
CA ARG A 9 9.16 13.86 6.01
C ARG A 9 8.89 14.42 4.61
N SER A 10 7.96 13.86 3.85
CA SER A 10 7.53 14.42 2.57
C SER A 10 6.53 15.59 2.71
N GLY A 11 6.20 16.00 3.94
CA GLY A 11 5.15 16.99 4.20
C GLY A 11 3.75 16.48 3.89
N GLY A 12 3.56 15.16 3.73
CA GLY A 12 2.29 14.54 3.38
C GLY A 12 1.89 14.68 1.91
N HIS A 13 2.87 14.94 1.02
CA HIS A 13 2.63 15.13 -0.41
C HIS A 13 3.02 13.92 -1.28
N ALA A 14 3.90 13.06 -0.78
CA ALA A 14 4.33 11.86 -1.50
C ALA A 14 3.40 10.67 -1.22
N VAL A 15 3.27 9.77 -2.19
CA VAL A 15 2.81 8.41 -1.93
C VAL A 15 3.93 7.66 -1.22
N VAL A 16 3.62 6.99 -0.12
CA VAL A 16 4.57 6.13 0.59
C VAL A 16 4.03 4.72 0.60
N ARG A 17 4.78 3.76 0.06
CA ARG A 17 4.33 2.37 -0.04
C ARG A 17 5.34 1.42 0.57
N ALA A 18 4.82 0.36 1.18
CA ALA A 18 5.64 -0.75 1.65
C ALA A 18 6.30 -1.45 0.46
N SER A 19 7.49 -2.00 0.69
CA SER A 19 8.18 -2.87 -0.25
C SER A 19 8.86 -4.04 0.43
N HIS A 20 9.12 -5.07 -0.36
CA HIS A 20 9.89 -6.25 0.00
C HIS A 20 10.74 -6.70 -1.19
N GLN A 21 12.06 -6.71 -1.04
CA GLN A 21 13.00 -7.06 -2.11
C GLN A 21 12.78 -6.22 -3.37
N GLY A 22 12.50 -4.93 -3.18
CA GLY A 22 12.20 -4.00 -4.28
C GLY A 22 10.84 -4.19 -4.95
N LYS A 23 10.04 -5.17 -4.52
CA LYS A 23 8.64 -5.32 -4.94
C LYS A 23 7.75 -4.50 -4.03
N ARG A 24 6.93 -3.64 -4.61
CA ARG A 24 5.90 -2.89 -3.88
C ARG A 24 4.87 -3.85 -3.25
N GLY A 25 4.26 -3.38 -2.17
CA GLY A 25 3.25 -4.12 -1.44
C GLY A 25 2.41 -3.20 -0.54
N ASN A 26 1.63 -3.81 0.36
CA ASN A 26 0.81 -3.10 1.32
C ASN A 26 1.51 -2.97 2.67
N PRO A 27 1.23 -1.91 3.46
CA PRO A 27 0.28 -0.83 3.19
C PRO A 27 0.81 0.29 2.27
N VAL A 28 -0.11 1.10 1.74
CA VAL A 28 0.16 2.30 0.93
C VAL A 28 -0.50 3.52 1.59
N LEU A 29 0.27 4.58 1.81
CA LEU A 29 -0.18 5.89 2.28
C LEU A 29 -0.34 6.83 1.09
N LEU A 30 -1.54 7.40 0.93
CA LEU A 30 -1.87 8.33 -0.15
C LEU A 30 -1.95 9.77 0.38
N PRO A 31 -1.36 10.75 -0.32
CA PRO A 31 -1.54 12.16 0.01
C PRO A 31 -2.98 12.61 -0.20
N ARG A 32 -3.40 13.66 0.53
CA ARG A 32 -4.78 14.18 0.43
C ARG A 32 -5.16 14.64 -0.97
N SER A 33 -4.19 15.08 -1.78
CA SER A 33 -4.39 15.47 -3.18
C SER A 33 -4.99 14.34 -4.03
N LEU A 34 -4.76 13.07 -3.66
CA LEU A 34 -5.31 11.91 -4.38
C LEU A 34 -6.74 11.53 -3.96
N PHE A 35 -7.30 12.11 -2.89
CA PHE A 35 -8.60 11.65 -2.35
C PHE A 35 -9.74 11.78 -3.37
N ALA A 36 -9.77 12.88 -4.12
CA ALA A 36 -10.80 13.09 -5.15
C ALA A 36 -10.69 12.05 -6.28
N ALA A 37 -9.47 11.71 -6.69
CA ALA A 37 -9.23 10.73 -7.74
C ALA A 37 -9.55 9.29 -7.26
N VAL A 38 -9.20 8.96 -6.01
CA VAL A 38 -9.56 7.68 -5.39
C VAL A 38 -11.07 7.52 -5.27
N ALA A 39 -11.80 8.59 -4.95
CA ALA A 39 -13.26 8.58 -4.84
C ALA A 39 -13.98 8.34 -6.19
N GLN A 40 -13.27 8.47 -7.31
CA GLN A 40 -13.78 8.20 -8.66
C GLN A 40 -13.45 6.79 -9.16
N LEU A 41 -12.74 5.98 -8.36
CA LEU A 41 -12.46 4.59 -8.73
C LEU A 41 -13.75 3.77 -8.70
N GLU A 42 -13.93 2.95 -9.74
CA GLU A 42 -15.10 2.09 -9.91
C GLU A 42 -14.68 0.63 -10.12
N GLY A 43 -15.58 -0.28 -9.71
CA GLY A 43 -15.37 -1.72 -9.84
C GLY A 43 -14.15 -2.20 -9.06
N ASP A 44 -13.44 -3.16 -9.65
CA ASP A 44 -12.24 -3.79 -9.06
C ASP A 44 -10.94 -3.01 -9.40
N THR A 45 -11.05 -1.72 -9.72
CA THR A 45 -9.90 -0.91 -10.09
C THR A 45 -9.29 -0.25 -8.86
N GLY A 46 -8.15 -0.78 -8.41
CA GLY A 46 -7.37 -0.13 -7.34
C GLY A 46 -6.68 1.17 -7.78
N ALA A 47 -6.21 1.95 -6.79
CA ALA A 47 -5.52 3.24 -7.00
C ALA A 47 -4.13 3.13 -7.66
N ARG A 48 -3.75 1.96 -8.21
CA ARG A 48 -2.42 1.70 -8.76
C ARG A 48 -2.01 2.73 -9.83
N HIS A 49 -2.92 3.03 -10.75
CA HIS A 49 -2.67 4.00 -11.81
C HIS A 49 -2.59 5.43 -11.29
N LEU A 50 -3.25 5.74 -10.18
CA LEU A 50 -3.18 7.06 -9.52
C LEU A 50 -1.83 7.27 -8.83
N VAL A 51 -1.26 6.22 -8.25
CA VAL A 51 0.07 6.24 -7.64
C VAL A 51 1.18 6.40 -8.68
N GLU A 52 0.95 5.90 -9.89
CA GLU A 52 1.89 5.99 -11.01
C GLU A 52 1.68 7.25 -11.88
N ALA A 53 0.75 8.13 -11.49
CA ALA A 53 0.46 9.35 -12.24
C ALA A 53 1.64 10.34 -12.19
N GLU A 54 1.92 11.01 -13.30
CA GLU A 54 3.00 11.98 -13.40
C GLU A 54 2.84 13.12 -12.39
N GLY A 55 3.95 13.51 -11.73
CA GLY A 55 4.00 14.65 -10.81
C GLY A 55 3.82 14.31 -9.32
N LEU A 56 3.66 13.03 -8.96
CA LEU A 56 3.67 12.59 -7.56
C LEU A 56 4.97 11.88 -7.22
N ASP A 57 5.61 12.32 -6.13
CA ASP A 57 6.73 11.59 -5.56
C ASP A 57 6.24 10.27 -4.95
N VAL A 58 6.95 9.19 -5.25
CA VAL A 58 6.69 7.86 -4.69
C VAL A 58 7.90 7.43 -3.89
N ILE A 59 7.67 7.08 -2.63
CA ILE A 59 8.70 6.64 -1.69
C ILE A 59 8.43 5.18 -1.33
N ASP A 60 9.37 4.30 -1.68
CA ASP A 60 9.38 2.90 -1.28
C ASP A 60 10.03 2.73 0.10
N VAL A 61 9.34 2.02 1.00
CA VAL A 61 9.82 1.72 2.36
C VAL A 61 9.90 0.21 2.54
N GLU A 62 11.10 -0.32 2.59
CA GLU A 62 11.36 -1.75 2.81
C GLU A 62 10.93 -2.15 4.24
N ILE A 63 9.96 -3.06 4.34
CA ILE A 63 9.47 -3.58 5.63
C ILE A 63 9.53 -5.12 5.70
N GLY A 64 10.13 -5.77 4.71
CA GLY A 64 10.24 -7.22 4.65
C GLY A 64 8.96 -7.92 4.21
N GLN A 65 8.93 -9.24 4.44
CA GLN A 65 7.90 -10.15 3.91
C GLN A 65 6.46 -9.70 4.16
N GLY A 66 6.18 -9.02 5.28
CA GLY A 66 4.86 -8.49 5.58
C GLY A 66 4.27 -7.59 4.50
N ALA A 67 5.10 -6.94 3.67
CA ALA A 67 4.60 -6.16 2.53
C ALA A 67 3.98 -7.00 1.42
N SER A 68 4.39 -8.27 1.30
CA SER A 68 4.03 -9.17 0.19
C SER A 68 2.99 -10.21 0.55
N ILE A 69 2.54 -10.28 1.80
CA ILE A 69 1.56 -11.27 2.23
C ILE A 69 0.18 -10.76 1.82
N ASP A 70 -0.45 -11.50 0.91
CA ASP A 70 -1.86 -11.35 0.55
C ASP A 70 -2.64 -12.57 1.01
N VAL A 71 -3.86 -12.37 1.51
CA VAL A 71 -4.63 -13.40 2.22
C VAL A 71 -5.98 -13.60 1.54
N ASP A 72 -5.95 -14.11 0.31
CA ASP A 72 -7.16 -14.34 -0.50
C ASP A 72 -7.74 -15.75 -0.37
N THR A 73 -6.96 -16.70 0.14
CA THR A 73 -7.38 -18.10 0.24
C THR A 73 -7.32 -18.60 1.68
N ARG A 74 -8.02 -19.72 1.94
CA ARG A 74 -7.97 -20.41 3.24
C ARG A 74 -6.54 -20.82 3.60
N GLU A 75 -5.81 -21.33 2.62
CA GLU A 75 -4.41 -21.76 2.78
C GLU A 75 -3.51 -20.56 3.10
N ALA A 76 -3.75 -19.42 2.45
CA ALA A 76 -3.02 -18.18 2.74
C ALA A 76 -3.33 -17.66 4.15
N LEU A 77 -4.58 -17.78 4.61
CA LEU A 77 -5.00 -17.39 5.95
C LEU A 77 -4.35 -18.25 7.02
N GLU A 78 -4.38 -19.58 6.85
CA GLU A 78 -3.69 -20.52 7.75
C GLU A 78 -2.18 -20.29 7.74
N GLY A 79 -1.58 -20.06 6.57
CA GLY A 79 -0.16 -19.74 6.42
C GLY A 79 0.25 -18.41 7.08
N ALA A 80 -0.67 -17.44 7.17
CA ALA A 80 -0.48 -16.19 7.89
C ALA A 80 -0.72 -16.31 9.41
N GLY A 81 -1.08 -17.51 9.91
CA GLY A 81 -1.38 -17.77 11.31
C GLY A 81 -2.82 -17.46 11.72
N GLY A 82 -3.71 -17.24 10.75
CA GLY A 82 -5.14 -17.08 10.97
C GLY A 82 -5.82 -18.42 11.28
N VAL A 83 -6.89 -18.37 12.06
CA VAL A 83 -7.75 -19.53 12.37
C VAL A 83 -9.15 -19.20 11.89
N LEU A 84 -9.76 -20.11 11.13
CA LEU A 84 -11.14 -19.96 10.70
C LEU A 84 -12.06 -20.29 11.86
N GLN A 85 -12.94 -19.34 12.17
CA GLN A 85 -14.03 -19.54 13.12
C GLN A 85 -15.26 -20.01 12.34
N ASP A 86 -15.94 -21.02 12.89
CA ASP A 86 -17.20 -21.56 12.38
C ASP A 86 -18.37 -20.61 12.60
#